data_AF-A0A225AT99-F1
#
_entry.id   AF-A0A225AT99-F1
#
_cell.length_a   1.000
_cell.length_b   1.000
_cell.length_c   1.000
_cell.angle_alpha   90.00
_cell.angle_beta   90.00
_cell.angle_gamma   90.00
#
_symmetry.space_group_name_H-M   'P 1'
#
loop_
_entity.id
_entity.type
_entity.pdbx_description
1 polymer ?
#
loop_
_entity_poly.entity_id
_entity_poly.type
_entity_poly.pdbx_seq_one_letter_code
_entity_poly.pdbx_strand_id
1 'polypeptide(L)'
;MRVCFDEKSGSKLPSRPAPTAEHDSTPTDGDLIGVKADILIPGRGEPIENGALIIDGPKIAWVGQQSAIPGQYANVGFKHVPVLMPGLWDSHTHFQGIDPEEGDSLLPVFGSVAMAGACAAKELETVLMAGFTTVRELGGLAGDISPAIENGTLVGPNIFSSIGLLGITGGHSDVHDIPIEAVLDLKRRGAPNQVCDGVTDCIKTVRMMVRRGAKVIKVCATGGVGSLLDDPEDAQFSPEELKAIVDEAARTKRVVAAHCHGKEGIMNALNAGVKTIEHGSYLDDEAIALMKEKNAILISTRAVIVGGIKNPQTLPPSSYKKLLKISEQHRKAYELAIKSGVKVVLGTDWLSGENGKELAYAVDAGMSPLQAIEASTALSPETLGSHFAPLSGQLKEGYDADIIAVASNPLKNIKILGEPKNVTHVWKGGKLYKKP
;
A
#
# COMPACT_ATOMS: atom_id res chain seq x y z
N MET A 1 -15.13 -45.05 4.69
CA MET A 1 -15.49 -44.58 6.05
C MET A 1 -16.90 -44.01 5.97
N ARG A 2 -17.93 -44.77 6.38
CA ARG A 2 -19.34 -44.33 6.36
C ARG A 2 -19.67 -43.77 7.73
N VAL A 3 -20.19 -42.55 7.78
CA VAL A 3 -20.72 -41.96 9.01
C VAL A 3 -22.24 -42.05 8.94
N CYS A 4 -22.83 -42.82 9.86
CA CYS A 4 -24.26 -42.83 10.12
C CYS A 4 -24.63 -41.60 10.96
N PHE A 5 -25.70 -40.90 10.59
CA PHE A 5 -26.32 -39.89 11.44
C PHE A 5 -27.47 -40.53 12.22
N ASP A 6 -27.49 -40.32 13.53
CA ASP A 6 -28.58 -40.74 14.43
C ASP A 6 -29.58 -39.58 14.59
N GLU A 7 -30.82 -39.80 14.17
CA GLU A 7 -31.91 -38.82 14.15
C GLU A 7 -32.65 -38.78 15.49
N LYS A 8 -32.08 -38.15 16.53
CA LYS A 8 -32.86 -37.70 17.70
C LYS A 8 -32.26 -36.46 18.38
N SER A 9 -32.68 -35.26 17.97
CA SER A 9 -32.96 -34.13 18.87
C SER A 9 -33.42 -32.90 18.08
N GLY A 10 -34.40 -32.18 18.64
CA GLY A 10 -35.21 -31.17 17.96
C GLY A 10 -34.44 -29.99 17.36
N SER A 11 -35.00 -29.49 16.24
CA SER A 11 -34.54 -28.31 15.53
C SER A 11 -34.56 -27.06 16.41
N LYS A 12 -33.37 -26.53 16.72
CA LYS A 12 -33.17 -25.09 16.89
C LYS A 12 -32.12 -24.67 15.88
N LEU A 13 -32.53 -23.87 14.91
CA LEU A 13 -31.61 -23.13 14.05
C LEU A 13 -30.60 -22.39 14.94
N PRO A 14 -29.30 -22.37 14.61
CA PRO A 14 -28.34 -21.59 15.39
C PRO A 14 -28.74 -20.12 15.30
N SER A 15 -29.15 -19.56 16.43
CA SER A 15 -29.38 -18.12 16.57
C SER A 15 -28.07 -17.39 16.30
N ARG A 16 -28.12 -16.43 15.38
CA ARG A 16 -27.07 -15.43 15.10
C ARG A 16 -26.49 -14.91 16.43
N PRO A 17 -25.16 -14.82 16.61
CA PRO A 17 -24.61 -14.20 17.81
C PRO A 17 -25.15 -12.79 17.92
N ALA A 18 -25.65 -12.43 19.10
CA ALA A 18 -26.01 -11.04 19.41
C ALA A 18 -24.78 -10.14 19.20
N PRO A 19 -24.95 -8.87 18.83
CA PRO A 19 -23.85 -7.92 18.82
C PRO A 19 -23.29 -7.88 20.24
N THR A 20 -22.03 -8.27 20.38
CA THR A 20 -21.30 -8.13 21.64
C THR A 20 -21.39 -6.68 22.07
N ALA A 21 -21.89 -6.48 23.29
CA ALA A 21 -21.94 -5.20 23.96
C ALA A 21 -20.62 -4.45 23.80
N GLU A 22 -20.71 -3.14 23.61
CA GLU A 22 -19.59 -2.22 23.75
C GLU A 22 -18.86 -2.55 25.04
N HIS A 23 -17.67 -3.15 24.89
CA HIS A 23 -16.70 -3.18 25.97
C HIS A 23 -16.21 -1.74 26.10
N ASP A 24 -16.83 -1.01 27.02
CA ASP A 24 -16.22 0.10 27.71
C ASP A 24 -15.08 -0.49 28.56
N SER A 25 -14.00 -0.86 27.89
CA SER A 25 -12.77 -1.31 28.53
C SER A 25 -12.02 -0.05 28.93
N THR A 26 -12.15 0.35 30.19
CA THR A 26 -11.08 1.04 30.89
C THR A 26 -9.76 0.34 30.55
N PRO A 27 -8.75 1.05 29.99
CA PRO A 27 -7.49 0.44 29.62
C PRO A 27 -6.90 -0.28 30.83
N THR A 28 -6.72 -1.59 30.71
CA THR A 28 -5.90 -2.36 31.64
C THR A 28 -4.48 -1.83 31.54
N ASP A 29 -3.90 -1.38 32.66
CA ASP A 29 -2.53 -0.88 32.85
C ASP A 29 -1.54 -1.54 31.88
N GLY A 30 -1.37 -0.94 30.70
CA GLY A 30 -0.31 -1.25 29.77
C GLY A 30 0.81 -0.29 30.08
N ASP A 31 1.98 -0.80 30.47
CA ASP A 31 3.14 0.03 30.80
C ASP A 31 3.35 1.11 29.72
N LEU A 32 3.11 2.37 30.07
CA LEU A 32 3.36 3.51 29.19
C LEU A 32 4.81 3.45 28.69
N ILE A 33 5.01 3.57 27.38
CA ILE A 33 6.35 3.53 26.79
C ILE A 33 6.78 4.95 26.43
N GLY A 34 7.82 5.45 27.10
CA GLY A 34 8.45 6.72 26.77
C GLY A 34 9.61 6.55 25.77
N VAL A 35 9.65 7.41 24.75
CA VAL A 35 10.78 7.51 23.82
C VAL A 35 11.24 8.96 23.72
N LYS A 36 12.55 9.19 23.91
CA LYS A 36 13.22 10.47 23.68
C LYS A 36 14.07 10.37 22.43
N ALA A 37 14.14 11.44 21.66
CA ALA A 37 14.98 11.52 20.49
C ALA A 37 15.77 12.83 20.40
N ASP A 38 16.94 12.78 19.78
CA ASP A 38 17.68 14.01 19.43
C ASP A 38 16.86 14.84 18.45
N ILE A 39 16.26 14.18 17.45
CA ILE A 39 15.31 14.79 16.52
C ILE A 39 14.07 13.91 16.35
N LEU A 40 12.89 14.52 16.50
CA LEU A 40 11.60 13.90 16.23
C LEU A 40 10.99 14.53 14.97
N ILE A 41 10.82 13.74 13.92
CA ILE A 41 10.19 14.17 12.67
C ILE A 41 8.71 13.77 12.75
N PRO A 42 7.75 14.72 12.82
CA PRO A 42 6.35 14.38 13.10
C PRO A 42 5.59 13.74 11.92
N GLY A 43 6.21 13.63 10.75
CA GLY A 43 5.57 13.21 9.49
C GLY A 43 5.04 14.40 8.69
N ARG A 44 4.33 15.33 9.34
CA ARG A 44 3.89 16.62 8.78
C ARG A 44 4.24 17.76 9.74
N GLY A 45 4.80 18.84 9.20
CA GLY A 45 5.26 19.99 9.97
C GLY A 45 6.75 19.92 10.34
N GLU A 46 7.21 20.90 11.11
CA GLU A 46 8.63 21.05 11.44
C GLU A 46 9.12 19.96 12.41
N PRO A 47 10.35 19.43 12.22
CA PRO A 47 10.99 18.55 13.18
C PRO A 47 11.18 19.21 14.56
N ILE A 48 11.08 18.40 15.61
CA ILE A 48 11.26 18.83 17.01
C ILE A 48 12.63 18.35 17.49
N GLU A 49 13.54 19.30 17.73
CA GLU A 49 14.81 19.06 18.39
C GLU A 49 14.58 18.69 19.87
N ASN A 50 15.35 17.72 20.38
CA ASN A 50 15.15 17.11 21.70
C ASN A 50 13.68 16.71 21.91
N GLY A 51 13.12 15.98 20.95
CA GLY A 51 11.74 15.52 20.98
C GLY A 51 11.52 14.34 21.94
N ALA A 52 10.27 14.16 22.35
CA ALA A 52 9.81 13.01 23.11
C ALA A 52 8.38 12.62 22.72
N LEU A 53 8.07 11.35 22.92
CA LEU A 53 6.77 10.75 22.67
C LEU A 53 6.45 9.71 23.74
N ILE A 54 5.16 9.55 24.02
CA ILE A 54 4.63 8.54 24.93
C ILE A 54 3.59 7.70 24.19
N ILE A 55 3.75 6.39 24.28
CA ILE A 55 2.83 5.38 23.74
C ILE A 55 1.96 4.85 24.87
N ASP A 56 0.66 4.78 24.63
CA ASP A 56 -0.33 4.12 25.49
C ASP A 56 -1.12 3.12 24.65
N GLY A 57 -0.85 1.82 24.87
CA GLY A 57 -1.40 0.75 24.06
C GLY A 57 -1.20 1.01 22.56
N PRO A 58 -2.26 1.00 21.73
CA PRO A 58 -2.13 1.20 20.29
C PRO A 58 -2.01 2.67 19.86
N LYS A 59 -2.00 3.63 20.79
CA LYS A 59 -2.09 5.07 20.49
C LYS A 59 -0.90 5.86 21.03
N ILE A 60 -0.67 7.00 20.40
CA ILE A 60 0.24 8.04 20.91
C ILE A 60 -0.53 8.85 21.94
N ALA A 61 -0.07 8.82 23.19
CA ALA A 61 -0.69 9.55 24.28
C ALA A 61 -0.20 11.01 24.37
N TRP A 62 1.05 11.26 23.98
CA TRP A 62 1.63 12.60 24.02
C TRP A 62 2.86 12.69 23.11
N VAL A 63 3.11 13.88 22.55
CA VAL A 63 4.30 14.20 21.75
C VAL A 63 4.69 15.68 21.95
N GLY A 64 5.98 15.96 22.03
CA GLY A 64 6.47 17.34 22.18
C GLY A 64 7.97 17.42 22.46
N GLN A 65 8.43 18.58 22.93
CA GLN A 65 9.81 18.75 23.41
C GLN A 65 10.02 18.04 24.75
N GLN A 66 11.20 17.47 24.97
CA GLN A 66 11.56 16.78 26.22
C GLN A 66 11.37 17.64 27.49
N SER A 67 11.56 18.95 27.40
CA SER A 67 11.34 19.90 28.50
C SER A 67 9.87 20.12 28.85
N ALA A 68 8.95 19.75 27.94
CA ALA A 68 7.52 19.96 28.05
C ALA A 68 6.74 18.69 28.40
N ILE A 69 7.43 17.59 28.75
CA ILE A 69 6.80 16.33 29.15
C ILE A 69 5.87 16.59 30.36
N PRO A 70 4.56 16.31 30.25
CA PRO A 70 3.63 16.54 31.35
C PRO A 70 4.00 15.76 32.61
N GLY A 71 3.79 16.37 33.78
CA GLY A 71 4.15 15.77 35.08
C GLY A 71 3.46 14.42 35.36
N GLN A 72 2.30 14.14 34.76
CA GLN A 72 1.63 12.84 34.86
C GLN A 72 2.47 11.68 34.30
N TYR A 73 3.48 11.98 33.48
CA TYR A 73 4.41 11.01 32.91
C TYR A 73 5.79 11.00 33.57
N ALA A 74 5.94 11.64 34.74
CA ALA A 74 7.23 11.74 35.44
C ALA A 74 7.87 10.38 35.79
N ASN A 75 7.05 9.34 35.96
CA ASN A 75 7.50 7.99 36.30
C ASN A 75 7.66 7.05 35.09
N VAL A 76 7.40 7.55 33.87
CA VAL A 76 7.54 6.74 32.65
C VAL A 76 9.02 6.50 32.35
N GLY A 77 9.41 5.25 32.11
CA GLY A 77 10.74 4.91 31.65
C GLY A 77 10.96 5.35 30.19
N PHE A 78 12.03 6.09 29.92
CA PHE A 78 12.34 6.58 28.58
C PHE A 78 13.50 5.81 27.95
N LYS A 79 13.28 5.31 26.73
CA LYS A 79 14.34 4.89 25.82
C LYS A 79 14.82 6.10 25.03
N HIS A 80 16.11 6.19 24.75
CA HIS A 80 16.68 7.24 23.92
C HIS A 80 17.08 6.68 22.55
N VAL A 81 16.78 7.42 21.48
CA VAL A 81 17.14 7.08 20.09
C VAL A 81 17.64 8.33 19.34
N PRO A 82 18.48 8.20 18.29
CA PRO A 82 18.92 9.37 17.54
C PRO A 82 17.78 10.10 16.82
N VAL A 83 16.91 9.34 16.13
CA VAL A 83 15.80 9.89 15.35
C VAL A 83 14.54 9.11 15.61
N LEU A 84 13.42 9.81 15.77
CA LEU A 84 12.08 9.23 15.85
C LEU A 84 11.19 9.80 14.74
N MET A 85 10.41 8.96 14.06
CA MET A 85 9.46 9.37 13.03
C MET A 85 8.29 8.39 12.92
N PRO A 86 7.18 8.73 12.24
CA PRO A 86 6.11 7.76 11.99
C PRO A 86 6.66 6.57 11.21
N GLY A 87 6.06 5.40 11.44
CA GLY A 87 6.29 4.25 10.57
C GLY A 87 5.92 4.58 9.13
N LEU A 88 6.75 4.09 8.21
CA LEU A 88 6.61 4.40 6.80
C LEU A 88 5.40 3.66 6.19
N TRP A 89 4.85 4.27 5.16
CA TRP A 89 3.82 3.71 4.30
C TRP A 89 4.39 3.46 2.91
N ASP A 90 4.07 2.30 2.36
CA ASP A 90 4.17 2.04 0.93
C ASP A 90 2.76 1.96 0.34
N SER A 91 2.41 2.91 -0.52
CA SER A 91 1.03 3.05 -1.02
C SER A 91 0.77 2.33 -2.34
N HIS A 92 1.72 1.52 -2.82
CA HIS A 92 1.54 0.65 -3.98
C HIS A 92 2.47 -0.56 -3.83
N THR A 93 1.93 -1.69 -3.41
CA THR A 93 2.69 -2.94 -3.29
C THR A 93 1.90 -4.12 -3.85
N HIS A 94 2.62 -5.20 -4.17
CA HIS A 94 2.04 -6.49 -4.55
C HIS A 94 2.75 -7.62 -3.80
N PHE A 95 2.00 -8.46 -3.09
CA PHE A 95 2.54 -9.62 -2.38
C PHE A 95 2.00 -10.90 -2.99
N GLN A 96 2.80 -11.54 -3.84
CA GLN A 96 2.37 -12.72 -4.60
C GLN A 96 3.19 -13.97 -4.26
N GLY A 97 4.19 -13.87 -3.38
CA GLY A 97 5.04 -14.99 -3.00
C GLY A 97 5.92 -15.48 -4.14
N ILE A 98 6.31 -14.57 -5.04
CA ILE A 98 7.18 -14.80 -6.18
C ILE A 98 8.53 -14.18 -5.84
N ASP A 99 9.59 -14.98 -5.92
CA ASP A 99 10.95 -14.47 -5.76
C ASP A 99 11.33 -13.64 -7.01
N PRO A 100 11.62 -12.33 -6.87
CA PRO A 100 12.03 -11.50 -8.00
C PRO A 100 13.33 -11.99 -8.67
N GLU A 101 14.17 -12.75 -7.97
CA GLU A 101 15.39 -13.34 -8.52
C GLU A 101 15.11 -14.59 -9.38
N GLU A 102 13.97 -15.26 -9.19
CA GLU A 102 13.54 -16.42 -9.98
C GLU A 102 12.76 -16.04 -11.26
N GLY A 103 12.58 -14.74 -11.51
CA GLY A 103 11.89 -14.17 -12.67
C GLY A 103 10.36 -14.14 -12.52
N ASP A 104 9.67 -13.68 -13.57
CA ASP A 104 8.20 -13.52 -13.62
C ASP A 104 7.46 -14.87 -13.76
N SER A 105 7.86 -15.84 -12.94
CA SER A 105 7.25 -17.14 -12.87
C SER A 105 5.97 -17.02 -12.05
N LEU A 106 4.84 -16.92 -12.72
CA LEU A 106 3.51 -17.04 -12.09
C LEU A 106 3.24 -18.48 -11.58
N LEU A 107 4.18 -19.43 -11.75
CA LEU A 107 4.05 -20.82 -11.32
C LEU A 107 3.67 -21.01 -9.83
N PRO A 108 4.19 -20.24 -8.86
CA PRO A 108 3.77 -20.37 -7.46
C PRO A 108 2.28 -20.02 -7.28
N VAL A 109 1.80 -18.97 -7.96
CA VAL A 109 0.40 -18.53 -7.94
C VAL A 109 -0.50 -19.52 -8.70
N PHE A 110 -0.01 -20.11 -9.80
CA PHE A 110 -0.73 -21.12 -10.57
C PHE A 110 -0.75 -22.51 -9.92
N GLY A 111 0.31 -22.83 -9.16
CA GLY A 111 0.52 -24.13 -8.53
C GLY A 111 -0.18 -24.26 -7.18
N SER A 112 0.10 -23.36 -6.22
CA SER A 112 -0.43 -23.46 -4.86
C SER A 112 -0.52 -22.10 -4.16
N VAL A 113 -1.74 -21.59 -3.99
CA VAL A 113 -2.03 -20.38 -3.20
C VAL A 113 -1.53 -20.49 -1.77
N ALA A 114 -1.50 -21.70 -1.20
CA ALA A 114 -0.95 -21.92 0.15
C ALA A 114 0.57 -21.68 0.20
N MET A 115 1.30 -22.13 -0.83
CA MET A 115 2.75 -21.90 -0.92
C MET A 115 3.03 -20.41 -1.15
N ALA A 116 2.33 -19.79 -2.10
CA ALA A 116 2.44 -18.37 -2.39
C ALA A 116 2.15 -17.51 -1.13
N GLY A 117 1.12 -17.88 -0.36
CA GLY A 117 0.79 -17.22 0.90
C GLY A 117 1.89 -17.37 1.97
N ALA A 118 2.55 -18.53 2.04
CA ALA A 118 3.67 -18.74 2.95
C ALA A 118 4.89 -17.87 2.59
N CYS A 119 5.20 -17.72 1.29
CA CYS A 119 6.24 -16.81 0.81
C CYS A 119 5.87 -15.34 1.09
N ALA A 120 4.65 -14.94 0.75
CA ALA A 120 4.15 -13.58 0.98
C ALA A 120 4.18 -13.18 2.47
N ALA A 121 3.96 -14.13 3.40
CA ALA A 121 4.11 -13.87 4.83
C ALA A 121 5.54 -13.43 5.19
N LYS A 122 6.57 -13.97 4.53
CA LYS A 122 7.96 -13.58 4.75
C LYS A 122 8.28 -12.21 4.15
N GLU A 123 7.72 -11.90 2.97
CA GLU A 123 7.81 -10.58 2.34
C GLU A 123 7.22 -9.50 3.26
N LEU A 124 6.02 -9.74 3.81
CA LEU A 124 5.34 -8.84 4.75
C LEU A 124 6.15 -8.61 6.04
N GLU A 125 6.74 -9.67 6.62
CA GLU A 125 7.65 -9.52 7.74
C GLU A 125 8.86 -8.65 7.37
N THR A 126 9.44 -8.89 6.20
CA THR A 126 10.63 -8.17 5.69
C THR A 126 10.35 -6.67 5.52
N VAL A 127 9.19 -6.32 4.97
CA VAL A 127 8.72 -4.94 4.83
C VAL A 127 8.54 -4.27 6.20
N LEU A 128 7.94 -4.97 7.18
CA LEU A 128 7.82 -4.43 8.54
C LEU A 128 9.21 -4.16 9.15
N MET A 129 10.15 -5.09 8.98
CA MET A 129 11.52 -4.93 9.51
C MET A 129 12.31 -3.82 8.80
N ALA A 130 11.90 -3.42 7.61
CA ALA A 130 12.43 -2.26 6.89
C ALA A 130 11.81 -0.93 7.36
N GLY A 131 10.91 -0.94 8.36
CA GLY A 131 10.30 0.25 8.93
C GLY A 131 8.99 0.69 8.28
N PHE A 132 8.44 -0.12 7.37
CA PHE A 132 7.14 0.11 6.76
C PHE A 132 6.08 -0.55 7.63
N THR A 133 5.41 0.24 8.46
CA THR A 133 4.37 -0.25 9.37
C THR A 133 3.03 -0.41 8.70
N THR A 134 2.84 0.18 7.52
CA THR A 134 1.59 0.08 6.74
C THR A 134 1.88 -0.06 5.25
N VAL A 135 1.06 -0.87 4.56
CA VAL A 135 1.10 -1.04 3.11
C VAL A 135 -0.29 -0.95 2.51
N ARG A 136 -0.38 -0.37 1.31
CA ARG A 136 -1.57 -0.43 0.45
C ARG A 136 -1.29 -1.39 -0.70
N GLU A 137 -1.76 -2.62 -0.56
CA GLU A 137 -1.63 -3.63 -1.59
C GLU A 137 -2.66 -3.38 -2.71
N LEU A 138 -2.19 -3.32 -3.96
CA LEU A 138 -3.05 -3.10 -5.13
C LEU A 138 -3.23 -4.36 -5.99
N GLY A 139 -3.07 -5.52 -5.37
CA GLY A 139 -3.37 -6.84 -5.95
C GLY A 139 -2.36 -7.87 -5.47
N GLY A 140 -2.82 -8.86 -4.72
CA GLY A 140 -1.95 -9.88 -4.15
C GLY A 140 -2.66 -10.70 -3.07
N LEU A 141 -1.88 -11.31 -2.19
CA LEU A 141 -2.34 -12.22 -1.14
C LEU A 141 -2.35 -11.56 0.24
N ALA A 142 -1.75 -10.38 0.41
CA ALA A 142 -1.65 -9.75 1.73
C ALA A 142 -3.02 -9.45 2.33
N GLY A 143 -4.01 -9.07 1.51
CA GLY A 143 -5.38 -8.88 1.98
C GLY A 143 -6.04 -10.14 2.54
N ASP A 144 -5.76 -11.31 1.97
CA ASP A 144 -6.25 -12.60 2.49
C ASP A 144 -5.44 -13.05 3.74
N ILE A 145 -4.17 -12.64 3.83
CA ILE A 145 -3.27 -12.90 4.98
C ILE A 145 -3.54 -11.96 6.16
N SER A 146 -4.07 -10.75 5.91
CA SER A 146 -4.27 -9.68 6.92
C SER A 146 -4.90 -10.15 8.24
N PRO A 147 -5.97 -10.98 8.25
CA PRO A 147 -6.57 -11.45 9.50
C PRO A 147 -5.58 -12.21 10.41
N ALA A 148 -4.61 -12.92 9.85
CA ALA A 148 -3.56 -13.62 10.60
C ALA A 148 -2.50 -12.68 11.16
N ILE A 149 -2.29 -11.50 10.55
CA ILE A 149 -1.45 -10.43 11.11
C ILE A 149 -2.20 -9.67 12.20
N GLU A 150 -3.48 -9.37 11.99
CA GLU A 150 -4.34 -8.66 12.93
C GLU A 150 -4.51 -9.43 14.25
N ASN A 151 -4.65 -10.77 14.18
CA ASN A 151 -4.75 -11.61 15.38
C ASN A 151 -3.39 -12.01 16.00
N GLY A 152 -2.27 -11.59 15.40
CA GLY A 152 -0.91 -11.83 15.89
C GLY A 152 -0.31 -13.21 15.58
N THR A 153 -0.95 -14.02 14.74
CA THR A 153 -0.39 -15.30 14.26
C THR A 153 0.83 -15.08 13.36
N LEU A 154 0.79 -14.05 12.52
CA LEU A 154 1.88 -13.65 11.62
C LEU A 154 2.37 -12.24 11.95
N VAL A 155 3.59 -11.95 11.52
CA VAL A 155 4.24 -10.64 11.64
C VAL A 155 4.19 -9.94 10.29
N GLY A 156 3.75 -8.68 10.29
CA GLY A 156 3.69 -7.86 9.08
C GLY A 156 3.11 -6.47 9.35
N PRO A 157 3.07 -5.59 8.35
CA PRO A 157 2.48 -4.25 8.44
C PRO A 157 0.96 -4.30 8.65
N ASN A 158 0.35 -3.14 8.87
CA ASN A 158 -1.08 -2.93 8.64
C ASN A 158 -1.34 -2.98 7.13
N ILE A 159 -2.39 -3.68 6.70
CA ILE A 159 -2.63 -3.95 5.27
C ILE A 159 -3.96 -3.35 4.83
N PHE A 160 -3.91 -2.47 3.83
CA PHE A 160 -5.08 -1.96 3.12
C PHE A 160 -5.07 -2.48 1.70
N SER A 161 -5.72 -3.61 1.48
CA SER A 161 -5.63 -4.34 0.20
C SER A 161 -6.81 -4.05 -0.74
N SER A 162 -6.53 -4.04 -2.05
CA SER A 162 -7.54 -4.17 -3.11
C SER A 162 -7.98 -5.61 -3.36
N ILE A 163 -7.28 -6.57 -2.75
CA ILE A 163 -7.34 -8.02 -2.96
C ILE A 163 -6.87 -8.38 -4.37
N GLY A 164 -7.56 -7.87 -5.37
CA GLY A 164 -7.21 -8.06 -6.77
C GLY A 164 -7.12 -6.75 -7.53
N LEU A 165 -6.53 -6.85 -8.71
CA LEU A 165 -6.54 -5.83 -9.76
C LEU A 165 -7.52 -6.24 -10.85
N LEU A 166 -8.34 -5.30 -11.30
CA LEU A 166 -9.33 -5.52 -12.35
C LEU A 166 -8.79 -5.00 -13.68
N GLY A 167 -8.90 -5.79 -14.73
CA GLY A 167 -8.63 -5.37 -16.12
C GLY A 167 -9.57 -6.05 -17.10
N ILE A 168 -9.51 -5.62 -18.36
CA ILE A 168 -10.27 -6.20 -19.46
C ILE A 168 -9.62 -7.48 -19.98
N THR A 169 -10.35 -8.29 -20.75
CA THR A 169 -9.75 -9.40 -21.50
C THR A 169 -8.70 -8.85 -22.47
N GLY A 170 -7.50 -9.44 -22.48
CA GLY A 170 -6.34 -8.95 -23.24
C GLY A 170 -5.69 -7.68 -22.68
N GLY A 171 -6.07 -7.28 -21.46
CA GLY A 171 -5.53 -6.12 -20.77
C GLY A 171 -4.39 -6.44 -19.80
N HIS A 172 -3.94 -5.44 -19.04
CA HIS A 172 -2.75 -5.57 -18.19
C HIS A 172 -2.90 -6.60 -17.06
N SER A 173 -4.12 -6.80 -16.55
CA SER A 173 -4.37 -7.81 -15.52
C SER A 173 -4.43 -9.25 -16.07
N ASP A 174 -4.49 -9.43 -17.40
CA ASP A 174 -4.64 -10.72 -18.05
C ASP A 174 -3.28 -11.42 -18.26
N VAL A 175 -3.29 -12.75 -18.35
CA VAL A 175 -2.10 -13.57 -18.59
C VAL A 175 -2.17 -14.12 -20.01
N HIS A 176 -1.53 -13.39 -20.93
CA HIS A 176 -1.71 -13.56 -22.38
C HIS A 176 -1.15 -14.85 -22.99
N ASP A 177 -0.21 -15.51 -22.31
CA ASP A 177 0.51 -16.68 -22.81
C ASP A 177 -0.10 -18.03 -22.37
N ILE A 178 -1.25 -18.00 -21.69
CA ILE A 178 -2.03 -19.19 -21.34
C ILE A 178 -3.45 -19.11 -21.90
N PRO A 179 -4.16 -20.25 -22.07
CA PRO A 179 -5.55 -20.23 -22.52
C PRO A 179 -6.44 -19.42 -21.55
N ILE A 180 -7.37 -18.64 -22.10
CA ILE A 180 -8.30 -17.80 -21.31
C ILE A 180 -9.06 -18.60 -20.24
N GLU A 181 -9.41 -19.87 -20.49
CA GLU A 181 -10.07 -20.72 -19.50
C GLU A 181 -9.21 -21.00 -18.26
N ALA A 182 -7.88 -21.04 -18.41
CA ALA A 182 -6.97 -21.16 -17.28
C ALA A 182 -6.97 -19.87 -16.44
N VAL A 183 -6.96 -18.70 -17.08
CA VAL A 183 -7.09 -17.40 -16.41
C VAL A 183 -8.41 -17.31 -15.64
N LEU A 184 -9.52 -17.66 -16.28
CA LEU A 184 -10.84 -17.65 -15.66
C LEU A 184 -10.96 -18.64 -14.51
N ASP A 185 -10.30 -19.80 -14.60
CA ASP A 185 -10.24 -20.76 -13.50
C ASP A 185 -9.43 -20.24 -12.30
N LEU A 186 -8.29 -19.59 -12.54
CA LEU A 186 -7.50 -18.95 -11.50
C LEU A 186 -8.28 -17.83 -10.80
N LYS A 187 -8.98 -17.00 -11.58
CA LYS A 187 -9.92 -16.00 -11.06
C LYS A 187 -10.93 -16.64 -10.11
N ARG A 188 -11.53 -17.78 -10.49
CA ARG A 188 -12.47 -18.54 -9.64
C ARG A 188 -11.83 -19.10 -8.37
N ARG A 189 -10.54 -19.43 -8.41
CA ARG A 189 -9.75 -19.93 -7.27
C ARG A 189 -9.20 -18.82 -6.37
N GLY A 190 -9.48 -17.55 -6.67
CA GLY A 190 -9.12 -16.41 -5.82
C GLY A 190 -7.79 -15.74 -6.17
N ALA A 191 -7.22 -16.01 -7.34
CA ALA A 191 -6.05 -15.28 -7.84
C ALA A 191 -6.28 -13.76 -7.83
N PRO A 192 -5.23 -12.94 -7.60
CA PRO A 192 -5.37 -11.49 -7.51
C PRO A 192 -5.69 -10.84 -8.87
N ASN A 193 -5.30 -11.46 -9.98
CA ASN A 193 -5.61 -11.01 -11.33
C ASN A 193 -7.08 -11.28 -11.67
N GLN A 194 -7.84 -10.22 -11.94
CA GLN A 194 -9.26 -10.30 -12.27
C GLN A 194 -9.49 -9.74 -13.68
N VAL A 195 -10.09 -10.54 -14.55
CA VAL A 195 -10.54 -10.10 -15.87
C VAL A 195 -12.05 -9.86 -15.83
N CYS A 196 -12.54 -8.72 -16.30
CA CYS A 196 -13.97 -8.42 -16.40
C CYS A 196 -14.30 -7.51 -17.58
N ASP A 197 -15.37 -7.84 -18.31
CA ASP A 197 -15.78 -7.14 -19.52
C ASP A 197 -17.27 -6.76 -19.46
N GLY A 198 -17.57 -5.53 -19.84
CA GLY A 198 -18.89 -4.92 -19.74
C GLY A 198 -19.24 -4.45 -18.33
N VAL A 199 -20.09 -3.42 -18.27
CA VAL A 199 -20.55 -2.77 -17.04
C VAL A 199 -21.05 -3.76 -15.98
N THR A 200 -21.84 -4.75 -16.38
CA THR A 200 -22.42 -5.74 -15.44
C THR A 200 -21.35 -6.59 -14.78
N ASP A 201 -20.36 -7.08 -15.53
CA ASP A 201 -19.31 -7.93 -14.96
C ASP A 201 -18.30 -7.10 -14.14
N CYS A 202 -18.04 -5.85 -14.54
CA CYS A 202 -17.26 -4.91 -13.75
C CYS A 202 -17.87 -4.68 -12.36
N ILE A 203 -19.18 -4.39 -12.29
CA ILE A 203 -19.91 -4.23 -11.03
C ILE A 203 -19.83 -5.51 -10.18
N LYS A 204 -20.04 -6.68 -10.80
CA LYS A 204 -19.94 -7.96 -10.10
C LYS A 204 -18.54 -8.18 -9.52
N THR A 205 -17.51 -7.85 -10.27
CA THR A 205 -16.11 -8.05 -9.86
C THR A 205 -15.72 -7.12 -8.71
N VAL A 206 -16.15 -5.84 -8.74
CA VAL A 206 -16.01 -4.93 -7.59
C VAL A 206 -16.66 -5.51 -6.33
N ARG A 207 -17.89 -6.02 -6.44
CA ARG A 207 -18.60 -6.66 -5.30
C ARG A 207 -17.86 -7.88 -4.78
N MET A 208 -17.20 -8.65 -5.64
CA MET A 208 -16.39 -9.79 -5.22
C MET A 208 -15.15 -9.36 -4.43
N MET A 209 -14.47 -8.27 -4.83
CA MET A 209 -13.35 -7.73 -4.05
C MET A 209 -13.84 -7.22 -2.70
N VAL A 210 -14.96 -6.49 -2.67
CA VAL A 210 -15.60 -6.05 -1.43
C VAL A 210 -15.97 -7.22 -0.53
N ARG A 211 -16.52 -8.31 -1.08
CA ARG A 211 -16.83 -9.55 -0.35
C ARG A 211 -15.60 -10.16 0.31
N ARG A 212 -14.43 -10.07 -0.34
CA ARG A 212 -13.13 -10.55 0.19
C ARG A 212 -12.49 -9.58 1.19
N GLY A 213 -13.11 -8.43 1.46
CA GLY A 213 -12.65 -7.48 2.48
C GLY A 213 -11.87 -6.29 1.95
N ALA A 214 -11.83 -6.08 0.63
CA ALA A 214 -11.08 -4.99 0.01
C ALA A 214 -11.40 -3.61 0.62
N LYS A 215 -10.35 -2.84 0.90
CA LYS A 215 -10.39 -1.48 1.48
C LYS A 215 -10.21 -0.38 0.42
N VAL A 216 -9.73 -0.76 -0.76
CA VAL A 216 -9.59 0.05 -1.97
C VAL A 216 -9.94 -0.84 -3.17
N ILE A 217 -10.25 -0.28 -4.33
CA ILE A 217 -10.42 -1.05 -5.58
C ILE A 217 -9.31 -0.65 -6.55
N LYS A 218 -8.68 -1.62 -7.21
CA LYS A 218 -7.64 -1.37 -8.22
C LYS A 218 -8.14 -1.72 -9.61
N VAL A 219 -7.90 -0.83 -10.58
CA VAL A 219 -8.14 -1.08 -12.01
C VAL A 219 -6.89 -0.86 -12.85
N CYS A 220 -6.82 -1.56 -13.98
CA CYS A 220 -5.89 -1.32 -15.08
C CYS A 220 -6.58 -0.49 -16.15
N ALA A 221 -6.33 0.82 -16.17
CA ALA A 221 -6.97 1.75 -17.10
C ALA A 221 -6.09 2.07 -18.32
N THR A 222 -4.89 1.48 -18.40
CA THR A 222 -4.05 1.42 -19.59
C THR A 222 -3.39 0.05 -19.68
N GLY A 223 -2.76 -0.24 -20.81
CA GLY A 223 -1.81 -1.34 -20.86
C GLY A 223 -0.63 -1.17 -19.92
N GLY A 224 0.10 -2.25 -19.70
CA GLY A 224 1.25 -2.26 -18.81
C GLY A 224 2.58 -2.51 -19.50
N VAL A 225 3.64 -2.27 -18.73
CA VAL A 225 5.02 -2.53 -19.16
C VAL A 225 5.29 -4.03 -19.17
N GLY A 226 4.79 -4.76 -18.17
CA GLY A 226 5.06 -6.19 -17.96
C GLY A 226 4.27 -7.11 -18.89
N SER A 227 3.03 -6.75 -19.22
CA SER A 227 2.12 -7.58 -20.02
C SER A 227 2.51 -7.64 -21.51
N LEU A 228 2.20 -8.77 -22.16
CA LEU A 228 2.76 -9.09 -23.49
C LEU A 228 2.08 -8.36 -24.66
N LEU A 229 0.74 -8.41 -24.74
CA LEU A 229 -0.02 -8.09 -25.95
C LEU A 229 -0.62 -6.66 -25.97
N ASP A 230 -0.65 -5.96 -24.85
CA ASP A 230 -1.15 -4.58 -24.73
C ASP A 230 -0.02 -3.54 -24.82
N ASP A 231 -0.34 -2.26 -24.93
CA ASP A 231 0.66 -1.16 -24.93
C ASP A 231 0.38 -0.19 -23.77
N PRO A 232 1.41 0.28 -23.03
CA PRO A 232 1.26 1.30 -22.00
C PRO A 232 0.53 2.57 -22.44
N GLU A 233 0.61 2.94 -23.72
CA GLU A 233 -0.05 4.14 -24.24
C GLU A 233 -1.55 3.93 -24.50
N ASP A 234 -2.00 2.69 -24.68
CA ASP A 234 -3.39 2.37 -25.02
C ASP A 234 -4.28 2.37 -23.77
N ALA A 235 -5.43 3.04 -23.86
CA ALA A 235 -6.44 3.03 -22.80
C ALA A 235 -7.10 1.65 -22.66
N GLN A 236 -7.41 1.28 -21.43
CA GLN A 236 -8.15 0.06 -21.07
C GLN A 236 -9.38 0.42 -20.23
N PHE A 237 -10.41 -0.43 -20.33
CA PHE A 237 -11.81 -0.13 -19.99
C PHE A 237 -12.41 1.03 -20.80
N SER A 238 -13.68 0.87 -21.14
CA SER A 238 -14.50 1.99 -21.62
C SER A 238 -14.78 3.00 -20.49
N PRO A 239 -15.06 4.27 -20.83
CA PRO A 239 -15.52 5.25 -19.85
C PRO A 239 -16.74 4.78 -19.03
N GLU A 240 -17.66 4.04 -19.65
CA GLU A 240 -18.85 3.49 -18.99
C GLU A 240 -18.48 2.45 -17.93
N GLU A 241 -17.52 1.57 -18.22
CA GLU A 241 -17.03 0.57 -17.28
C GLU A 241 -16.29 1.22 -16.11
N LEU A 242 -15.36 2.15 -16.38
CA LEU A 242 -14.64 2.88 -15.33
C LEU A 242 -15.61 3.61 -14.41
N LYS A 243 -16.60 4.31 -14.98
CA LYS A 243 -17.63 4.97 -14.21
C LYS A 243 -18.44 3.99 -13.35
N ALA A 244 -18.84 2.85 -13.90
CA ALA A 244 -19.58 1.84 -13.15
C ALA A 244 -18.76 1.26 -11.99
N ILE A 245 -17.46 1.05 -12.19
CA ILE A 245 -16.53 0.59 -11.15
C ILE A 245 -16.42 1.63 -10.03
N VAL A 246 -16.19 2.89 -10.37
CA VAL A 246 -16.09 3.99 -9.40
C VAL A 246 -17.40 4.15 -8.62
N ASP A 247 -18.54 4.16 -9.31
CA ASP A 247 -19.86 4.29 -8.67
C ASP A 247 -20.13 3.10 -7.71
N GLU A 248 -19.77 1.87 -8.08
CA GLU A 248 -19.95 0.69 -7.23
C GLU A 248 -19.00 0.68 -6.02
N ALA A 249 -17.74 1.10 -6.21
CA ALA A 249 -16.79 1.26 -5.11
C ALA A 249 -17.29 2.31 -4.10
N ALA A 250 -17.76 3.46 -4.61
CA ALA A 250 -18.28 4.57 -3.83
C ALA A 250 -19.55 4.20 -3.04
N ARG A 251 -20.43 3.35 -3.60
CA ARG A 251 -21.61 2.81 -2.87
C ARG A 251 -21.24 2.12 -1.56
N THR A 252 -20.01 1.65 -1.45
CA THR A 252 -19.50 1.01 -0.23
C THR A 252 -18.31 1.77 0.38
N LYS A 253 -18.18 3.06 0.03
CA LYS A 253 -17.22 4.04 0.56
C LYS A 253 -15.75 3.75 0.26
N ARG A 254 -15.45 2.89 -0.72
CA ARG A 254 -14.08 2.70 -1.22
C ARG A 254 -13.78 3.75 -2.28
N VAL A 255 -12.52 4.14 -2.34
CA VAL A 255 -11.96 4.82 -3.50
C VAL A 255 -11.42 3.79 -4.50
N VAL A 256 -11.20 4.24 -5.73
CA VAL A 256 -10.54 3.45 -6.76
C VAL A 256 -9.12 4.00 -6.98
N ALA A 257 -8.19 3.11 -7.32
CA ALA A 257 -6.82 3.36 -7.72
C ALA A 257 -6.66 2.84 -9.17
N ALA A 258 -6.08 3.64 -10.08
CA ALA A 258 -5.88 3.24 -11.47
C ALA A 258 -4.41 3.13 -11.85
N HIS A 259 -4.01 1.95 -12.35
CA HIS A 259 -2.80 1.79 -13.15
C HIS A 259 -2.97 2.56 -14.47
N CYS A 260 -2.11 3.57 -14.69
CA CYS A 260 -2.15 4.39 -15.89
C CYS A 260 -0.75 4.82 -16.35
N HIS A 261 -0.40 4.51 -17.59
CA HIS A 261 0.74 5.12 -18.27
C HIS A 261 0.27 6.18 -19.26
N GLY A 262 -0.39 5.77 -20.35
CA GLY A 262 -0.85 6.62 -21.45
C GLY A 262 -1.87 7.69 -21.04
N LYS A 263 -1.79 8.85 -21.71
CA LYS A 263 -2.61 10.02 -21.39
C LYS A 263 -4.11 9.75 -21.49
N GLU A 264 -4.57 9.05 -22.52
CA GLU A 264 -6.00 8.79 -22.71
C GLU A 264 -6.59 8.02 -21.51
N GLY A 265 -5.92 6.95 -21.07
CA GLY A 265 -6.34 6.19 -19.89
C GLY A 265 -6.32 7.03 -18.62
N ILE A 266 -5.29 7.89 -18.42
CA ILE A 266 -5.24 8.84 -17.29
C ILE A 266 -6.48 9.76 -17.29
N MET A 267 -6.81 10.34 -18.44
CA MET A 267 -7.94 11.27 -18.55
C MET A 267 -9.28 10.55 -18.32
N ASN A 268 -9.46 9.36 -18.91
CA ASN A 268 -10.67 8.54 -18.73
C ASN A 268 -10.86 8.14 -17.27
N ALA A 269 -9.78 7.70 -16.62
CA ALA A 269 -9.71 7.44 -15.19
C ALA A 269 -10.17 8.68 -14.40
N LEU A 270 -9.48 9.82 -14.52
CA LEU A 270 -9.79 11.02 -13.74
C LEU A 270 -11.23 11.50 -13.94
N ASN A 271 -11.76 11.43 -15.16
CA ASN A 271 -13.14 11.77 -15.48
C ASN A 271 -14.15 10.80 -14.83
N ALA A 272 -13.83 9.51 -14.71
CA ALA A 272 -14.64 8.54 -13.99
C ALA A 272 -14.65 8.77 -12.47
N GLY A 273 -13.65 9.48 -11.94
CA GLY A 273 -13.55 9.84 -10.52
C GLY A 273 -12.61 8.95 -9.69
N VAL A 274 -11.61 8.32 -10.32
CA VAL A 274 -10.56 7.60 -9.57
C VAL A 274 -9.80 8.56 -8.66
N LYS A 275 -9.38 8.06 -7.49
CA LYS A 275 -8.74 8.87 -6.46
C LYS A 275 -7.23 8.91 -6.60
N THR A 276 -6.62 7.79 -6.98
CA THR A 276 -5.17 7.71 -7.21
C THR A 276 -4.87 7.29 -8.64
N ILE A 277 -3.84 7.90 -9.21
CA ILE A 277 -3.21 7.51 -10.47
C ILE A 277 -1.85 6.92 -10.15
N GLU A 278 -1.61 5.71 -10.63
CA GLU A 278 -0.39 4.97 -10.42
C GLU A 278 0.47 5.02 -11.66
N HIS A 279 1.79 5.12 -11.47
CA HIS A 279 2.82 5.35 -12.49
C HIS A 279 2.72 6.75 -13.11
N GLY A 280 1.62 7.08 -13.79
CA GLY A 280 1.37 8.41 -14.37
C GLY A 280 2.42 8.80 -15.42
N SER A 281 2.90 7.85 -16.21
CA SER A 281 4.10 8.05 -17.04
C SER A 281 3.96 9.11 -18.12
N TYR A 282 2.75 9.38 -18.61
CA TYR A 282 2.48 10.40 -19.61
C TYR A 282 1.63 11.56 -19.05
N LEU A 283 1.76 11.87 -17.76
CA LEU A 283 1.17 13.10 -17.21
C LEU A 283 1.77 14.34 -17.90
N ASP A 284 0.88 15.20 -18.39
CA ASP A 284 1.17 16.52 -18.93
C ASP A 284 0.38 17.59 -18.17
N ASP A 285 0.49 18.84 -18.61
CA ASP A 285 -0.16 19.98 -17.95
C ASP A 285 -1.69 19.85 -17.87
N GLU A 286 -2.32 19.26 -18.89
CA GLU A 286 -3.76 19.04 -18.93
C GLU A 286 -4.18 18.00 -17.87
N ALA A 287 -3.51 16.85 -17.85
CA ALA A 287 -3.79 15.82 -16.86
C ALA A 287 -3.49 16.32 -15.44
N ILE A 288 -2.42 17.08 -15.24
CA ILE A 288 -2.07 17.71 -13.96
C ILE A 288 -3.14 18.71 -13.51
N ALA A 289 -3.68 19.53 -14.42
CA ALA A 289 -4.76 20.45 -14.12
C ALA A 289 -5.99 19.68 -13.62
N LEU A 290 -6.37 18.59 -14.30
CA LEU A 290 -7.49 17.76 -13.91
C LEU A 290 -7.25 17.03 -12.58
N MET A 291 -6.04 16.51 -12.34
CA MET A 291 -5.68 15.91 -11.04
C MET A 291 -5.86 16.91 -9.89
N LYS A 292 -5.46 18.17 -10.07
CA LYS A 292 -5.66 19.21 -9.06
C LYS A 292 -7.13 19.54 -8.86
N GLU A 293 -7.89 19.69 -9.94
CA GLU A 293 -9.34 19.93 -9.89
C GLU A 293 -10.06 18.82 -9.12
N LYS A 294 -9.72 17.56 -9.38
CA LYS A 294 -10.32 16.39 -8.72
C LYS A 294 -9.70 16.05 -7.36
N ASN A 295 -8.65 16.78 -6.95
CA ASN A 295 -7.84 16.44 -5.77
C ASN A 295 -7.38 14.96 -5.80
N ALA A 296 -7.00 14.48 -6.99
CA ALA A 296 -6.44 13.16 -7.21
C ALA A 296 -4.96 13.13 -6.77
N ILE A 297 -4.47 11.94 -6.43
CA ILE A 297 -3.12 11.72 -5.89
C ILE A 297 -2.31 10.93 -6.91
N LEU A 298 -1.07 11.34 -7.16
CA LEU A 298 -0.11 10.57 -7.95
C LEU A 298 0.70 9.64 -7.05
N ILE A 299 0.91 8.40 -7.49
CA ILE A 299 1.89 7.47 -6.93
C ILE A 299 2.77 6.96 -8.07
N SER A 300 3.96 7.56 -8.21
CA SER A 300 4.80 7.39 -9.41
C SER A 300 5.49 6.03 -9.49
N THR A 301 5.74 5.32 -8.38
CA THR A 301 6.42 4.01 -8.39
C THR A 301 7.75 4.03 -9.16
N ARG A 302 8.61 5.02 -8.87
CA ARG A 302 9.86 5.20 -9.62
C ARG A 302 10.81 4.03 -9.46
N ALA A 303 10.73 3.32 -8.33
CA ALA A 303 11.56 2.18 -8.04
C ALA A 303 11.42 1.03 -9.05
N VAL A 304 10.21 0.66 -9.48
CA VAL A 304 10.02 -0.44 -10.45
C VAL A 304 10.65 -0.12 -11.81
N ILE A 305 10.58 1.15 -12.24
CA ILE A 305 11.18 1.62 -13.49
C ILE A 305 12.70 1.57 -13.41
N VAL A 306 13.29 2.09 -12.33
CA VAL A 306 14.74 2.08 -12.12
C VAL A 306 15.27 0.66 -11.94
N GLY A 307 14.54 -0.19 -11.20
CA GLY A 307 14.85 -1.59 -10.97
C GLY A 307 14.87 -2.40 -12.27
N GLY A 308 13.83 -2.26 -13.10
CA GLY A 308 13.76 -2.95 -14.40
C GLY A 308 14.85 -2.53 -15.38
N ILE A 309 15.26 -1.25 -15.40
CA ILE A 309 16.38 -0.79 -16.24
C ILE A 309 17.71 -1.42 -15.79
N LYS A 310 17.92 -1.55 -14.48
CA LYS A 310 19.14 -2.14 -13.92
C LYS A 310 19.21 -3.65 -14.08
N ASN A 311 18.05 -4.31 -14.20
CA ASN A 311 17.92 -5.75 -14.23
C ASN A 311 17.14 -6.22 -15.47
N PRO A 312 17.64 -5.99 -16.69
CA PRO A 312 16.93 -6.34 -17.93
C PRO A 312 16.53 -7.83 -18.01
N GLN A 313 17.23 -8.71 -17.30
CA GLN A 313 16.98 -10.15 -17.28
C GLN A 313 15.68 -10.55 -16.59
N THR A 314 15.08 -9.68 -15.77
CA THR A 314 13.83 -9.98 -15.06
C THR A 314 12.59 -9.72 -15.91
N LEU A 315 12.75 -9.21 -17.13
CA LEU A 315 11.66 -8.90 -18.06
C LEU A 315 11.85 -9.62 -19.40
N PRO A 316 10.76 -10.08 -20.04
CA PRO A 316 10.80 -10.49 -21.43
C PRO A 316 11.34 -9.37 -22.33
N PRO A 317 12.06 -9.67 -23.43
CA PRO A 317 12.64 -8.65 -24.31
C PRO A 317 11.63 -7.63 -24.86
N SER A 318 10.39 -8.05 -25.12
CA SER A 318 9.29 -7.18 -25.54
C SER A 318 8.91 -6.18 -24.45
N SER A 319 8.74 -6.65 -23.21
CA SER A 319 8.42 -5.83 -22.04
C SER A 319 9.57 -4.88 -21.68
N TYR A 320 10.82 -5.33 -21.77
CA TYR A 320 11.99 -4.46 -21.58
C TYR A 320 12.06 -3.33 -22.61
N LYS A 321 11.70 -3.60 -23.87
CA LYS A 321 11.60 -2.57 -24.91
C LYS A 321 10.54 -1.51 -24.57
N LYS A 322 9.39 -1.92 -24.04
CA LYS A 322 8.35 -0.99 -23.53
C LYS A 322 8.90 -0.15 -22.38
N LEU A 323 9.59 -0.77 -21.42
CA LEU A 323 10.20 -0.07 -20.28
C LEU A 323 11.16 1.04 -20.74
N LEU A 324 12.08 0.72 -21.65
CA LEU A 324 13.03 1.70 -22.17
C LEU A 324 12.33 2.89 -22.84
N LYS A 325 11.27 2.63 -23.63
CA LYS A 325 10.46 3.66 -24.30
C LYS A 325 9.85 4.64 -23.30
N ILE A 326 9.28 4.15 -22.20
CA ILE A 326 8.54 4.99 -21.24
C ILE A 326 9.42 5.66 -20.18
N SER A 327 10.60 5.11 -19.89
CA SER A 327 11.38 5.41 -18.68
C SER A 327 11.72 6.90 -18.48
N GLU A 328 12.09 7.58 -19.56
CA GLU A 328 12.44 8.99 -19.55
C GLU A 328 11.19 9.88 -19.48
N GLN A 329 10.12 9.49 -20.19
CA GLN A 329 8.85 10.21 -20.14
C GLN A 329 8.25 10.14 -18.73
N HIS A 330 8.31 8.97 -18.10
CA HIS A 330 7.93 8.77 -16.71
C HIS A 330 8.70 9.67 -15.74
N ARG A 331 10.02 9.83 -15.93
CA ARG A 331 10.85 10.71 -15.10
C ARG A 331 10.37 12.16 -15.20
N LYS A 332 10.17 12.65 -16.42
CA LYS A 332 9.72 14.02 -16.70
C LYS A 332 8.33 14.29 -16.15
N ALA A 333 7.41 13.34 -16.31
CA ALA A 333 6.06 13.41 -15.78
C ALA A 333 6.07 13.52 -14.25
N TYR A 334 6.92 12.74 -13.57
CA TYR A 334 7.04 12.78 -12.12
C TYR A 334 7.57 14.14 -11.62
N GLU A 335 8.65 14.63 -12.22
CA GLU A 335 9.23 15.96 -11.93
C GLU A 335 8.22 17.08 -12.17
N LEU A 336 7.46 16.99 -13.27
CA LEU A 336 6.42 17.96 -13.62
C LEU A 336 5.29 17.98 -12.58
N ALA A 337 4.82 16.80 -12.15
CA ALA A 337 3.75 16.69 -11.16
C ALA A 337 4.17 17.30 -9.80
N ILE A 338 5.39 17.01 -9.34
CA ILE A 338 5.96 17.60 -8.11
C ILE A 338 6.05 19.12 -8.25
N LYS A 339 6.67 19.61 -9.33
CA LYS A 339 6.83 21.06 -9.59
C LYS A 339 5.50 21.79 -9.67
N SER A 340 4.45 21.12 -10.16
CA SER A 340 3.13 21.70 -10.36
C SER A 340 2.21 21.64 -9.14
N GLY A 341 2.69 21.07 -8.02
CA GLY A 341 1.95 20.99 -6.76
C GLY A 341 0.84 19.94 -6.74
N VAL A 342 0.93 18.88 -7.57
CA VAL A 342 0.06 17.72 -7.42
C VAL A 342 0.37 17.01 -6.11
N LYS A 343 -0.65 16.48 -5.42
CA LYS A 343 -0.40 15.61 -4.27
C LYS A 343 0.28 14.33 -4.74
N VAL A 344 1.48 14.10 -4.25
CA VAL A 344 2.25 12.89 -4.51
C VAL A 344 2.37 12.09 -3.23
N VAL A 345 2.09 10.80 -3.32
CA VAL A 345 2.32 9.81 -2.27
C VAL A 345 3.27 8.75 -2.81
N LEU A 346 4.08 8.14 -1.95
CA LEU A 346 5.09 7.18 -2.35
C LEU A 346 4.58 5.74 -2.30
N GLY A 347 4.99 4.95 -3.28
CA GLY A 347 4.81 3.50 -3.32
C GLY A 347 5.78 2.87 -4.32
N THR A 348 6.07 1.59 -4.19
CA THR A 348 7.23 0.98 -4.90
C THR A 348 6.89 -0.03 -5.97
N ASP A 349 5.65 -0.54 -5.97
CA ASP A 349 5.11 -1.60 -6.80
C ASP A 349 5.60 -3.01 -6.37
N TRP A 350 6.82 -3.38 -6.78
CA TRP A 350 7.34 -4.75 -6.66
C TRP A 350 8.63 -4.87 -5.82
N LEU A 351 8.78 -4.05 -4.78
CA LEU A 351 9.91 -4.12 -3.84
C LEU A 351 9.48 -4.63 -2.46
N SER A 352 10.30 -5.54 -1.91
CA SER A 352 10.16 -6.03 -0.54
C SER A 352 11.46 -5.81 0.22
N GLY A 353 11.39 -5.05 1.32
CA GLY A 353 12.52 -4.76 2.19
C GLY A 353 13.38 -3.58 1.77
N GLU A 354 13.41 -3.21 0.50
CA GLU A 354 14.14 -2.03 0.01
C GLU A 354 13.22 -0.86 -0.38
N ASN A 355 11.97 -0.89 0.11
CA ASN A 355 10.91 0.06 -0.22
C ASN A 355 11.33 1.53 -0.01
N GLY A 356 12.20 1.78 0.98
CA GLY A 356 12.70 3.12 1.29
C GLY A 356 13.55 3.78 0.19
N LYS A 357 13.96 3.04 -0.84
CA LYS A 357 14.62 3.62 -2.03
C LYS A 357 13.71 4.61 -2.78
N GLU A 358 12.39 4.45 -2.71
CA GLU A 358 11.43 5.36 -3.34
C GLU A 358 11.55 6.79 -2.80
N LEU A 359 11.89 6.96 -1.51
CA LEU A 359 12.11 8.29 -0.92
C LEU A 359 13.30 9.01 -1.56
N ALA A 360 14.37 8.28 -1.90
CA ALA A 360 15.51 8.86 -2.62
C ALA A 360 15.12 9.28 -4.03
N TYR A 361 14.31 8.48 -4.74
CA TYR A 361 13.81 8.83 -6.07
C TYR A 361 12.87 10.04 -6.04
N ALA A 362 12.06 10.19 -4.99
CA ALA A 362 11.23 11.38 -4.81
C ALA A 362 12.07 12.65 -4.61
N VAL A 363 13.16 12.56 -3.83
CA VAL A 363 14.11 13.67 -3.67
C VAL A 363 14.84 13.99 -4.97
N ASP A 364 15.31 12.98 -5.69
CA ASP A 364 15.95 13.16 -7.00
C ASP A 364 14.99 13.82 -8.03
N ALA A 365 13.69 13.56 -7.92
CA ALA A 365 12.64 14.16 -8.75
C ALA A 365 12.21 15.58 -8.31
N GLY A 366 12.77 16.10 -7.20
CA GLY A 366 12.60 17.50 -6.80
C GLY A 366 11.87 17.73 -5.47
N MET A 367 11.55 16.69 -4.69
CA MET A 367 11.08 16.87 -3.31
C MET A 367 12.24 17.23 -2.37
N SER A 368 11.96 17.99 -1.32
CA SER A 368 12.84 18.02 -0.15
C SER A 368 12.77 16.69 0.62
N PRO A 369 13.79 16.32 1.42
CA PRO A 369 13.72 15.14 2.27
C PRO A 369 12.50 15.10 3.20
N LEU A 370 12.08 16.26 3.73
CA LEU A 370 10.90 16.35 4.59
C LEU A 370 9.62 16.10 3.80
N GLN A 371 9.50 16.62 2.57
CA GLN A 371 8.38 16.35 1.68
C GLN A 371 8.30 14.86 1.30
N ALA A 372 9.44 14.21 1.02
CA ALA A 372 9.48 12.78 0.73
C ALA A 372 9.05 11.93 1.93
N ILE A 373 9.43 12.32 3.15
CA ILE A 373 8.96 11.67 4.39
C ILE A 373 7.45 11.88 4.55
N GLU A 374 6.94 13.10 4.36
CA GLU A 374 5.50 13.38 4.45
C GLU A 374 4.70 12.55 3.44
N ALA A 375 5.21 12.43 2.20
CA ALA A 375 4.63 11.65 1.11
C ALA A 375 4.63 10.13 1.38
N SER A 376 5.45 9.63 2.31
CA SER A 376 5.48 8.23 2.76
C SER A 376 4.96 8.07 4.19
N THR A 377 4.35 9.10 4.78
CA THR A 377 3.78 9.04 6.13
C THR A 377 2.43 9.75 6.17
N ALA A 378 2.40 11.06 6.42
CA ALA A 378 1.19 11.80 6.74
C ALA A 378 0.19 11.93 5.58
N LEU A 379 0.66 11.89 4.33
CA LEU A 379 -0.19 11.94 3.14
C LEU A 379 -0.75 10.57 2.75
N SER A 380 -0.09 9.48 3.13
CA SER A 380 -0.43 8.13 2.68
C SER A 380 -1.85 7.66 3.06
N PRO A 381 -2.38 7.94 4.27
CA PRO A 381 -3.77 7.62 4.59
C PRO A 381 -4.80 8.23 3.62
N GLU A 382 -4.53 9.40 3.02
CA GLU A 382 -5.45 10.05 2.08
C GLU A 382 -5.72 9.21 0.82
N THR A 383 -4.83 8.26 0.50
CA THR A 383 -4.97 7.34 -0.63
C THR A 383 -6.10 6.31 -0.47
N LEU A 384 -6.69 6.21 0.72
CA LEU A 384 -7.79 5.30 1.05
C LEU A 384 -9.16 6.01 1.05
N GLY A 385 -9.16 7.34 0.89
CA GLY A 385 -10.36 8.17 1.11
C GLY A 385 -10.76 8.27 2.59
N SER A 386 -11.73 9.13 2.89
CA SER A 386 -12.05 9.51 4.28
C SER A 386 -12.62 8.39 5.14
N HIS A 387 -13.18 7.32 4.55
CA HIS A 387 -13.82 6.26 5.31
C HIS A 387 -12.83 5.21 5.82
N PHE A 388 -11.82 4.86 5.02
CA PHE A 388 -10.84 3.83 5.35
C PHE A 388 -9.50 4.38 5.84
N ALA A 389 -9.24 5.67 5.67
CA ALA A 389 -8.05 6.32 6.19
C ALA A 389 -8.01 6.24 7.74
N PRO A 390 -6.99 5.60 8.34
CA PRO A 390 -6.80 5.63 9.78
C PRO A 390 -6.23 6.99 10.23
N LEU A 391 -6.32 7.27 11.54
CA LEU A 391 -5.52 8.33 12.18
C LEU A 391 -4.09 7.82 12.39
N SER A 392 -3.33 7.75 11.31
CA SER A 392 -1.94 7.23 11.28
C SER A 392 -1.05 8.13 10.41
N GLY A 393 0.23 7.76 10.27
CA GLY A 393 1.21 8.47 9.44
C GLY A 393 1.73 9.77 10.05
N GLN A 394 1.37 10.11 11.29
CA GLN A 394 1.86 11.29 12.00
C GLN A 394 2.16 10.95 13.46
N LEU A 395 3.21 11.56 14.02
CA LEU A 395 3.46 11.55 15.46
C LEU A 395 2.61 12.65 16.10
N LYS A 396 1.37 12.30 16.47
CA LYS A 396 0.38 13.21 17.03
C LYS A 396 -0.47 12.48 18.06
N GLU A 397 -0.86 13.18 19.12
CA GLU A 397 -1.75 12.63 20.14
C GLU A 397 -3.04 12.05 19.53
N GLY A 398 -3.42 10.86 19.98
CA GLY A 398 -4.58 10.10 19.50
C GLY A 398 -4.35 9.32 18.20
N TYR A 399 -3.20 9.49 17.53
CA TYR A 399 -2.86 8.72 16.33
C TYR A 399 -2.33 7.32 16.69
N ASP A 400 -2.36 6.40 15.73
CA ASP A 400 -1.79 5.06 15.87
C ASP A 400 -0.31 5.13 16.24
N ALA A 401 0.11 4.31 17.21
CA ALA A 401 1.49 4.18 17.65
C ALA A 401 2.31 3.29 16.68
N ASP A 402 2.33 3.71 15.42
CA ASP A 402 3.14 3.17 14.34
C ASP A 402 4.37 4.07 14.16
N ILE A 403 5.51 3.64 14.69
CA ILE A 403 6.66 4.51 14.95
C ILE A 403 7.94 3.76 14.62
N ILE A 404 8.91 4.45 14.04
CA ILE A 404 10.25 3.90 13.81
C ILE A 404 11.33 4.79 14.40
N ALA A 405 12.43 4.17 14.81
CA ALA A 405 13.66 4.87 15.15
C ALA A 405 14.75 4.60 14.12
N VAL A 406 15.45 5.65 13.69
CA VAL A 406 16.46 5.59 12.64
C VAL A 406 17.83 5.95 13.21
N ALA A 407 18.88 5.28 12.74
CA ALA A 407 20.24 5.42 13.26
C ALA A 407 20.86 6.81 13.05
N SER A 408 20.37 7.58 12.07
CA SER A 408 20.87 8.92 11.75
C SER A 408 19.80 9.78 11.09
N ASN A 409 20.03 11.09 10.96
CA ASN A 409 19.06 12.07 10.48
C ASN A 409 18.77 11.94 8.96
N PRO A 410 17.56 11.49 8.55
CA PRO A 410 17.23 11.30 7.13
C PRO A 410 17.04 12.63 6.38
N LEU A 411 16.89 13.75 7.08
CA LEU A 411 16.80 15.08 6.45
C LEU A 411 18.15 15.53 5.88
N LYS A 412 19.27 14.96 6.38
CA LYS A 412 20.62 15.22 5.84
C LYS A 412 21.01 14.24 4.73
N ASN A 413 20.49 13.03 4.78
CA ASN A 413 20.70 12.01 3.76
C ASN A 413 19.50 11.05 3.72
N ILE A 414 18.58 11.26 2.78
CA ILE A 414 17.35 10.47 2.68
C ILE A 414 17.61 8.99 2.39
N LYS A 415 18.75 8.66 1.77
CA LYS A 415 19.10 7.30 1.32
C LYS A 415 19.22 6.32 2.49
N ILE A 416 19.44 6.79 3.70
CA ILE A 416 19.52 5.92 4.89
C ILE A 416 18.23 5.13 5.11
N LEU A 417 17.07 5.68 4.71
CA LEU A 417 15.76 5.02 4.85
C LEU A 417 15.59 3.87 3.83
N GLY A 418 16.39 3.83 2.77
CA GLY A 418 16.44 2.73 1.81
C GLY A 418 17.28 1.53 2.25
N GLU A 419 17.90 1.59 3.44
CA GLU A 419 18.74 0.52 3.98
C GLU A 419 18.16 0.01 5.31
N PRO A 420 17.52 -1.18 5.36
CA PRO A 420 16.79 -1.67 6.54
C PRO A 420 17.60 -1.74 7.84
N LYS A 421 18.91 -1.95 7.75
CA LYS A 421 19.82 -1.96 8.91
C LYS A 421 19.84 -0.61 9.66
N ASN A 422 19.50 0.49 9.00
CA ASN A 422 19.45 1.82 9.62
C ASN A 422 18.16 2.06 10.41
N VAL A 423 17.12 1.26 10.19
CA VAL A 423 15.91 1.26 11.03
C VAL A 423 16.18 0.40 12.25
N THR A 424 16.42 1.04 13.38
CA THR A 424 16.87 0.38 14.62
C THR A 424 15.72 -0.19 15.45
N HIS A 425 14.57 0.48 15.41
CA HIS A 425 13.38 0.06 16.15
C HIS A 425 12.14 0.24 15.29
N VAL A 426 11.17 -0.66 15.48
CA VAL A 426 9.87 -0.62 14.82
C VAL A 426 8.79 -0.93 15.85
N TRP A 427 7.93 0.04 16.11
CA TRP A 427 6.67 -0.14 16.84
C TRP A 427 5.51 -0.13 15.85
N LYS A 428 4.59 -1.09 15.99
CA LYS A 428 3.33 -1.14 15.24
C LYS A 428 2.19 -1.37 16.22
N GLY A 429 1.19 -0.49 16.23
CA GLY A 429 0.14 -0.49 17.25
C GLY A 429 0.71 -0.49 18.68
N GLY A 430 1.80 0.24 18.89
CA GLY A 430 2.51 0.37 20.17
C GLY A 430 3.32 -0.85 20.63
N LYS A 431 3.22 -1.98 19.93
CA LYS A 431 4.04 -3.17 20.20
C LYS A 431 5.38 -3.06 19.48
N LEU A 432 6.48 -3.35 20.20
CA LEU A 432 7.84 -3.36 19.65
C LEU A 432 8.10 -4.66 18.87
N TYR A 433 8.37 -4.56 17.57
CA TYR A 433 8.66 -5.70 16.68
C TYR A 433 10.15 -5.83 16.32
N LYS A 434 10.90 -4.72 16.29
CA LYS A 434 12.33 -4.69 15.97
C LYS A 434 13.11 -3.91 17.02
N LYS A 435 14.31 -4.37 17.35
CA LYS A 435 15.30 -3.70 18.21
C LYS A 435 16.74 -3.96 17.67
N PRO A 436 17.75 -3.15 18.05
CA PRO A 436 19.12 -3.27 17.57
C PRO A 436 19.78 -4.63 17.80
#